data_AF-A0A0Q9EN42-F1
#
_entry.id   AF-A0A0Q9EN42-F1
#
_cell.length_a   1.000
_cell.length_b   1.000
_cell.length_c   1.000
_cell.angle_alpha   90.00
_cell.angle_beta   90.00
_cell.angle_gamma   90.00
#
_symmetry.space_group_name_H-M   'P 1'
#
loop_
_entity.id
_entity.type
_entity.pdbx_description
1 polymer ?
#
loop_
_entity_poly.entity_id
_entity_poly.type
_entity_poly.pdbx_seq_one_letter_code
_entity_poly.pdbx_strand_id
1 'polypeptide(L)'
;MDVFDLLSYKLEHFLGIRPRSMAPGAVFYEEDEPSLLSLVARKRDGATLCVSRWGDLFPVSAFENTMATKGFTESDCYALLLVLSRFGYLLEIDNRQRPRKDYFIFYYLVQLTSLKNGPLDADEAIRNHMLRFLLFELSIDDEAYRRFSIKGNQVQMATDSLGPVPFLEVIERVYEALQQIIVGEDDLLGTLKTYQTDIVKLLATPDGTTYRLPLGDRRHGLIYPDVFMQALTGDRKQVMEALTGAVGADQTAESRFVSRLILMNYSFHVLGSRPQEISALQNHVQDEALFGKLLEALSIFRPPPLSRQSIQQERRCPVE
;
A
#
# COMPACT_ATOMS: atom_id res chain seq x y z
N MET A 1 -2.86 8.95 16.83
CA MET A 1 -2.61 7.55 16.45
C MET A 1 -1.81 7.61 15.17
N ASP A 2 -0.68 6.90 15.12
CA ASP A 2 0.11 6.85 13.90
C ASP A 2 -0.58 5.94 12.87
N VAL A 3 -0.35 6.20 11.58
CA VAL A 3 -0.90 5.43 10.46
C VAL A 3 -0.41 3.98 10.50
N PHE A 4 0.80 3.72 11.02
CA PHE A 4 1.29 2.34 11.17
C PHE A 4 0.54 1.55 12.25
N ASP A 5 0.04 2.21 13.30
CA ASP A 5 -0.82 1.57 14.31
C ASP A 5 -2.16 1.15 13.69
N LEU A 6 -2.73 1.99 12.84
CA LEU A 6 -3.96 1.67 12.09
C LEU A 6 -3.76 0.45 11.17
N LEU A 7 -2.60 0.36 10.50
CA LEU A 7 -2.24 -0.79 9.68
C LEU A 7 -2.12 -2.07 10.51
N SER A 8 -1.46 -1.98 11.65
CA SER A 8 -1.31 -3.12 12.59
C SER A 8 -2.67 -3.58 13.10
N TYR A 9 -3.57 -2.66 13.41
CA TYR A 9 -4.93 -2.98 13.83
C TYR A 9 -5.76 -3.64 12.72
N LYS A 10 -5.67 -3.13 11.48
CA LYS A 10 -6.29 -3.78 10.31
C LYS A 10 -5.79 -5.21 10.13
N LEU A 11 -4.48 -5.45 10.34
CA LEU A 11 -3.91 -6.80 10.30
C LEU A 11 -4.48 -7.72 11.39
N GLU A 12 -4.61 -7.24 12.64
CA GLU A 12 -5.20 -8.04 13.72
C GLU A 12 -6.62 -8.54 13.36
N HIS A 13 -7.46 -7.66 12.80
CA HIS A 13 -8.79 -8.02 12.29
C HIS A 13 -8.71 -9.02 11.13
N PHE A 14 -7.84 -8.78 10.15
CA PHE A 14 -7.64 -9.67 9.01
C PHE A 14 -7.23 -11.09 9.43
N LEU A 15 -6.41 -11.20 10.48
CA LEU A 15 -5.99 -12.47 11.06
C LEU A 15 -7.06 -13.12 11.95
N GLY A 16 -8.11 -12.39 12.32
CA GLY A 16 -9.12 -12.84 13.29
C GLY A 16 -8.55 -12.97 14.71
N ILE A 17 -7.50 -12.20 15.02
CA ILE A 17 -6.94 -12.10 16.37
C ILE A 17 -7.77 -11.07 17.13
N ARG A 18 -7.94 -11.24 18.44
CA ARG A 18 -8.62 -10.24 19.27
C ARG A 18 -7.87 -8.91 19.13
N PRO A 19 -8.48 -7.87 18.52
CA PRO A 19 -7.77 -6.62 18.31
C PRO A 19 -7.42 -6.00 19.65
N ARG A 20 -6.26 -5.37 19.76
CA ARG A 20 -5.91 -4.61 20.95
C ARG A 20 -6.92 -3.47 21.13
N SER A 21 -7.32 -3.21 22.38
CA SER A 21 -8.12 -2.02 22.68
C SER A 21 -7.31 -0.79 22.29
N MET A 22 -7.81 0.00 21.34
CA MET A 22 -7.18 1.24 20.92
C MET A 22 -7.95 2.43 21.49
N ALA A 23 -7.23 3.37 22.11
CA ALA A 23 -7.81 4.65 22.47
C ALA A 23 -8.14 5.43 21.18
N PRO A 24 -9.32 6.06 21.07
CA PRO A 24 -9.68 6.81 19.88
C PRO A 24 -8.69 7.96 19.66
N GLY A 25 -8.05 7.98 18.49
CA GLY A 25 -7.24 9.10 18.01
C GLY A 25 -8.09 10.17 17.31
N ALA A 26 -7.43 11.13 16.64
CA ALA A 26 -8.11 12.13 15.81
C ALA A 26 -8.87 11.48 14.64
N VAL A 27 -8.33 10.39 14.10
CA VAL A 27 -9.01 9.44 13.23
C VAL A 27 -9.18 8.13 13.98
N PHE A 28 -10.35 7.50 13.90
CA PHE A 28 -10.67 6.24 14.60
C PHE A 28 -11.62 5.38 13.76
N TYR A 29 -11.78 4.11 14.14
CA TYR A 29 -12.70 3.19 13.48
C TYR A 29 -14.12 3.34 14.02
N GLU A 30 -15.09 3.38 13.12
CA GLU A 30 -16.52 3.34 13.41
C GLU A 30 -17.17 2.30 12.50
N GLU A 31 -18.17 1.58 13.01
CA GLU A 31 -18.92 0.60 12.22
C GLU A 31 -19.87 1.34 11.28
N ASP A 32 -19.59 1.30 9.99
CA ASP A 32 -20.37 1.93 8.91
C ASP A 32 -21.52 1.00 8.49
N GLU A 33 -21.21 -0.29 8.35
CA GLU A 33 -22.17 -1.38 8.15
C GLU A 33 -21.78 -2.56 9.04
N PRO A 34 -22.68 -3.53 9.30
CA PRO A 34 -22.32 -4.71 10.07
C PRO A 34 -21.06 -5.38 9.52
N SER A 35 -20.02 -5.49 10.37
CA SER A 35 -18.71 -6.04 10.00
C SER A 35 -17.89 -5.20 8.99
N LEU A 36 -18.21 -3.92 8.78
CA LEU A 36 -17.42 -2.95 8.02
C LEU A 36 -17.01 -1.79 8.94
N LEU A 37 -15.72 -1.69 9.25
CA LEU A 37 -15.17 -0.58 10.03
C LEU A 37 -14.50 0.42 9.09
N SER A 38 -15.10 1.60 9.01
CA SER A 38 -14.59 2.74 8.26
C SER A 38 -13.75 3.64 9.17
N LEU A 39 -12.74 4.30 8.60
CA LEU A 39 -12.02 5.35 9.30
C LEU A 39 -12.82 6.65 9.24
N VAL A 40 -13.08 7.21 10.41
CA VAL A 40 -13.82 8.46 10.57
C VAL A 40 -12.99 9.51 11.32
N ALA A 41 -13.28 10.77 11.01
CA ALA A 41 -12.82 11.93 11.76
C ALA A 41 -14.03 12.68 12.33
N ARG A 42 -13.85 13.37 13.46
CA ARG A 42 -14.93 14.12 14.12
C ARG A 42 -15.02 15.53 13.53
N LYS A 43 -16.24 15.92 13.13
CA LYS A 43 -16.62 17.28 12.76
C LYS A 43 -16.81 18.15 14.01
N ARG A 44 -16.83 19.47 13.83
CA ARG A 44 -17.04 20.42 14.94
C ARG A 44 -18.37 20.23 15.69
N ASP A 45 -19.43 19.85 14.97
CA ASP A 45 -20.77 19.60 15.53
C ASP A 45 -20.87 18.26 16.32
N GLY A 46 -19.79 17.48 16.35
CA GLY A 46 -19.72 16.18 17.00
C GLY A 46 -20.08 15.00 16.10
N ALA A 47 -20.60 15.25 14.88
CA ALA A 47 -20.84 14.19 13.90
C ALA A 47 -19.51 13.65 13.33
N THR A 48 -19.58 12.47 12.71
CA THR A 48 -18.43 11.82 12.08
C THR A 48 -18.46 11.99 10.57
N LEU A 49 -17.27 12.01 9.97
CA LEU A 49 -17.06 12.00 8.53
C LEU A 49 -16.14 10.83 8.18
N CYS A 50 -16.57 9.96 7.26
CA CYS A 50 -15.70 8.95 6.69
C CYS A 50 -14.55 9.61 5.93
N VAL A 51 -13.31 9.28 6.28
CA VAL A 51 -12.10 9.86 5.67
C VAL A 51 -12.04 9.55 4.16
N SER A 52 -12.59 8.41 3.75
CA SER A 52 -12.75 8.02 2.34
C SER A 52 -13.75 8.87 1.56
N ARG A 53 -14.59 9.66 2.24
CA ARG A 53 -15.62 10.54 1.69
C ARG A 53 -15.36 12.01 2.00
N TRP A 54 -14.09 12.40 2.16
CA TRP A 54 -13.72 13.79 2.43
C TRP A 54 -14.20 14.77 1.35
N GLY A 55 -14.40 14.29 0.11
CA GLY A 55 -14.99 15.08 -0.98
C GLY A 55 -16.43 15.53 -0.73
N ASP A 56 -17.17 14.89 0.18
CA ASP A 56 -18.55 15.26 0.53
C ASP A 56 -18.62 16.59 1.30
N LEU A 57 -17.48 17.10 1.78
CA LEU A 57 -17.41 18.36 2.52
C LEU A 57 -17.58 19.62 1.65
N PHE A 58 -17.44 19.49 0.32
CA PHE A 58 -17.44 20.65 -0.57
C PHE A 58 -18.02 20.32 -1.95
N PRO A 59 -18.56 21.33 -2.67
CA PRO A 59 -18.92 21.15 -4.07
C PRO A 59 -17.66 20.94 -4.92
N VAL A 60 -17.63 19.85 -5.72
CA VAL A 60 -16.50 19.53 -6.61
C VAL A 60 -16.14 20.69 -7.54
N SER A 61 -17.15 21.36 -8.11
CA SER A 61 -16.93 22.52 -8.99
C SER A 61 -16.29 23.71 -8.29
N ALA A 62 -16.54 23.92 -6.99
CA ALA A 62 -15.88 24.98 -6.23
C ALA A 62 -14.41 24.63 -5.98
N PHE A 63 -14.12 23.36 -5.72
CA PHE A 63 -12.76 22.85 -5.57
C PHE A 63 -11.97 22.98 -6.87
N GLU A 64 -12.52 22.51 -8.00
CA GLU A 64 -11.91 22.62 -9.32
C GLU A 64 -11.60 24.07 -9.70
N ASN A 65 -12.57 24.98 -9.52
CA ASN A 65 -12.36 26.41 -9.79
C ASN A 65 -11.24 27.00 -8.94
N THR A 66 -11.16 26.64 -7.66
CA THR A 66 -10.12 27.13 -6.75
C THR A 66 -8.75 26.56 -7.12
N MET A 67 -8.68 25.27 -7.44
CA MET A 67 -7.46 24.59 -7.86
C MET A 67 -6.95 25.04 -9.23
N ALA A 68 -7.85 25.43 -10.14
CA ALA A 68 -7.49 26.03 -11.42
C ALA A 68 -6.67 27.32 -11.25
N THR A 69 -6.97 28.14 -10.24
CA THR A 69 -6.15 29.33 -9.91
C THR A 69 -4.73 28.97 -9.45
N LYS A 70 -4.51 27.74 -8.99
CA LYS A 70 -3.23 27.17 -8.58
C LYS A 70 -2.54 26.37 -9.71
N GLY A 71 -3.13 26.35 -10.91
CA GLY A 71 -2.57 25.73 -12.12
C GLY A 71 -2.91 24.24 -12.33
N PHE A 72 -3.88 23.68 -11.60
CA PHE A 72 -4.34 22.31 -11.77
C PHE A 72 -5.54 22.24 -12.72
N THR A 73 -5.62 21.20 -13.55
CA THR A 73 -6.75 20.96 -14.45
C THR A 73 -7.87 20.17 -13.75
N GLU A 74 -9.03 20.04 -14.42
CA GLU A 74 -10.10 19.13 -13.96
C GLU A 74 -9.62 17.67 -13.87
N SER A 75 -8.78 17.20 -14.81
CA SER A 75 -8.22 15.84 -14.76
C SER A 75 -7.26 15.67 -13.57
N ASP A 76 -6.44 16.69 -13.27
CA ASP A 76 -5.62 16.69 -12.05
C ASP A 76 -6.51 16.61 -10.80
N CYS A 77 -7.58 17.41 -10.73
CA CYS A 77 -8.51 17.44 -9.60
C CYS A 77 -9.24 16.10 -9.42
N TYR A 78 -9.65 15.46 -10.52
CA TYR A 78 -10.23 14.12 -10.50
C TYR A 78 -9.28 13.10 -9.89
N ALA A 79 -8.02 13.08 -10.36
CA ALA A 79 -7.00 12.17 -9.82
C ALA A 79 -6.76 12.41 -8.32
N LEU A 80 -6.74 13.67 -7.88
CA LEU A 80 -6.59 14.04 -6.47
C LEU A 80 -7.76 13.55 -5.61
N LEU A 81 -8.99 13.84 -6.03
CA LEU A 81 -10.20 13.38 -5.33
C LEU A 81 -10.20 11.87 -5.20
N LEU A 82 -9.84 11.15 -6.26
CA LEU A 82 -9.80 9.70 -6.26
C LEU A 82 -8.71 9.16 -5.32
N VAL A 83 -7.45 9.54 -5.50
CA VAL A 83 -6.32 9.00 -4.73
C VAL A 83 -6.45 9.31 -3.24
N LEU A 84 -6.79 10.54 -2.87
CA LEU A 84 -6.92 10.94 -1.47
C LEU A 84 -8.09 10.24 -0.79
N SER A 85 -9.17 9.95 -1.52
CA SER A 85 -10.29 9.12 -1.02
C SER A 85 -9.86 7.66 -0.81
N ARG A 86 -9.04 7.11 -1.71
CA ARG A 86 -8.50 5.75 -1.61
C ARG A 86 -7.53 5.54 -0.46
N PHE A 87 -6.92 6.59 0.08
CA PHE A 87 -6.18 6.49 1.34
C PHE A 87 -7.07 6.14 2.54
N GLY A 88 -8.35 6.56 2.55
CA GLY A 88 -9.31 6.09 3.57
C GLY A 88 -9.57 4.59 3.44
N TYR A 89 -9.83 4.11 2.22
CA TYR A 89 -10.09 2.70 1.93
C TYR A 89 -8.90 1.77 2.19
N LEU A 90 -7.67 2.28 2.06
CA LEU A 90 -6.45 1.52 2.31
C LEU A 90 -6.46 0.83 3.68
N LEU A 91 -7.01 1.51 4.69
CA LEU A 91 -7.05 1.07 6.08
C LEU A 91 -8.45 0.67 6.56
N GLU A 92 -9.46 0.66 5.70
CA GLU A 92 -10.79 0.13 6.01
C GLU A 92 -10.74 -1.37 6.35
N ILE A 93 -11.58 -1.82 7.27
CA ILE A 93 -11.66 -3.22 7.69
C ILE A 93 -13.02 -3.76 7.28
N ASP A 94 -13.03 -4.53 6.20
CA ASP A 94 -14.20 -5.29 5.77
C ASP A 94 -14.07 -6.74 6.26
N ASN A 95 -14.74 -7.08 7.35
CA ASN A 95 -14.77 -8.44 7.89
C ASN A 95 -15.80 -9.34 7.18
N ARG A 96 -16.64 -8.80 6.29
CA ARG A 96 -17.65 -9.56 5.52
C ARG A 96 -17.00 -10.41 4.45
N GLN A 97 -15.85 -9.99 3.96
CA GLN A 97 -15.06 -10.70 2.95
C GLN A 97 -13.60 -10.69 3.38
N ARG A 98 -12.88 -11.80 3.19
CA ARG A 98 -11.41 -11.80 3.25
C ARG A 98 -10.87 -11.90 1.83
N PRO A 99 -10.94 -10.83 1.03
CA PRO A 99 -10.62 -10.92 -0.37
C PRO A 99 -9.13 -11.21 -0.55
N ARG A 100 -8.81 -11.96 -1.60
CA ARG A 100 -7.42 -12.13 -2.07
C ARG A 100 -6.70 -10.79 -2.23
N LYS A 101 -7.45 -9.73 -2.56
CA LYS A 101 -7.01 -8.33 -2.63
C LYS A 101 -6.26 -7.84 -1.38
N ASP A 102 -6.72 -8.17 -0.17
CA ASP A 102 -6.03 -7.71 1.05
C ASP A 102 -4.62 -8.30 1.19
N TYR A 103 -4.38 -9.53 0.71
CA TYR A 103 -3.02 -10.07 0.67
C TYR A 103 -2.10 -9.22 -0.21
N PHE A 104 -2.61 -8.76 -1.36
CA PHE A 104 -1.85 -7.89 -2.25
C PHE A 104 -1.62 -6.51 -1.65
N ILE A 105 -2.65 -5.91 -1.04
CA ILE A 105 -2.51 -4.63 -0.33
C ILE A 105 -1.45 -4.75 0.77
N PHE A 106 -1.56 -5.74 1.67
CA PHE A 106 -0.55 -5.95 2.72
C PHE A 106 0.84 -6.20 2.14
N TYR A 107 0.94 -7.00 1.09
CA TYR A 107 2.22 -7.25 0.43
C TYR A 107 2.84 -5.94 -0.05
N TYR A 108 2.13 -5.14 -0.85
CA TYR A 108 2.68 -3.88 -1.37
C TYR A 108 3.03 -2.89 -0.26
N LEU A 109 2.24 -2.80 0.81
CA LEU A 109 2.55 -1.99 1.98
C LEU A 109 3.84 -2.45 2.67
N VAL A 110 4.00 -3.75 2.91
CA VAL A 110 5.22 -4.32 3.51
C VAL A 110 6.45 -4.03 2.63
N GLN A 111 6.32 -4.16 1.31
CA GLN A 111 7.40 -3.86 0.37
C GLN A 111 7.78 -2.37 0.43
N LEU A 112 6.81 -1.47 0.26
CA LEU A 112 7.04 -0.02 0.25
C LEU A 112 7.69 0.49 1.55
N THR A 113 7.11 0.11 2.69
CA THR A 113 7.59 0.52 4.03
C THR A 113 8.98 -0.03 4.36
N SER A 114 9.34 -1.20 3.82
CA SER A 114 10.67 -1.79 4.04
C SER A 114 11.74 -1.21 3.11
N LEU A 115 11.39 -1.03 1.82
CA LEU A 115 12.35 -0.61 0.80
C LEU A 115 12.74 0.87 0.92
N LYS A 116 11.85 1.72 1.43
CA LYS A 116 12.11 3.18 1.50
C LYS A 116 13.33 3.57 2.35
N ASN A 117 13.75 2.70 3.28
CA ASN A 117 14.88 2.94 4.18
C ASN A 117 16.13 2.12 3.82
N GLY A 118 16.11 1.35 2.72
CA GLY A 118 17.16 0.37 2.39
C GLY A 118 17.81 0.58 1.01
N PRO A 119 19.04 0.06 0.81
CA PRO A 119 19.76 0.20 -0.46
C PRO A 119 19.28 -0.76 -1.56
N LEU A 120 18.38 -1.71 -1.23
CA LEU A 120 17.91 -2.75 -2.15
C LEU A 120 17.21 -2.18 -3.39
N ASP A 121 16.65 -0.98 -3.28
CA ASP A 121 15.90 -0.29 -4.34
C ASP A 121 16.38 1.16 -4.50
N ALA A 122 17.70 1.33 -4.64
CA ALA A 122 18.33 2.65 -4.72
C ALA A 122 17.91 3.46 -5.97
N ASP A 123 17.48 2.79 -7.05
CA ASP A 123 16.94 3.42 -8.28
C ASP A 123 15.41 3.52 -8.28
N GLU A 124 14.75 3.12 -7.18
CA GLU A 124 13.33 3.32 -6.93
C GLU A 124 12.41 2.51 -7.86
N ALA A 125 12.95 1.59 -8.67
CA ALA A 125 12.20 0.83 -9.66
C ALA A 125 11.22 -0.16 -9.01
N ILE A 126 11.64 -0.81 -7.92
CA ILE A 126 10.78 -1.73 -7.17
C ILE A 126 9.70 -0.93 -6.45
N ARG A 127 10.03 0.16 -5.75
CA ARG A 127 9.03 0.98 -5.07
C ARG A 127 8.01 1.60 -6.02
N ASN A 128 8.42 2.07 -7.20
CA ASN A 128 7.48 2.54 -8.23
C ASN A 128 6.52 1.44 -8.66
N HIS A 129 7.03 0.23 -8.90
CA HIS A 129 6.20 -0.92 -9.23
C HIS A 129 5.21 -1.26 -8.10
N MET A 130 5.67 -1.31 -6.84
CA MET A 130 4.82 -1.60 -5.69
C MET A 130 3.76 -0.52 -5.47
N LEU A 131 4.12 0.76 -5.64
CA LEU A 131 3.17 1.88 -5.56
C LEU A 131 2.08 1.74 -6.63
N ARG A 132 2.49 1.51 -7.89
CA ARG A 132 1.55 1.34 -9.01
C ARG A 132 0.52 0.25 -8.73
N PHE A 133 0.98 -0.92 -8.29
CA PHE A 133 0.06 -2.04 -8.03
C PHE A 133 -0.74 -1.85 -6.75
N LEU A 134 -0.22 -1.16 -5.73
CA LEU A 134 -1.03 -0.74 -4.59
C LEU A 134 -2.20 0.14 -5.05
N LEU A 135 -1.94 1.16 -5.87
CA LEU A 135 -2.98 2.06 -6.37
C LEU A 135 -4.01 1.31 -7.25
N PHE A 136 -3.54 0.36 -8.07
CA PHE A 136 -4.42 -0.53 -8.83
C PHE A 136 -5.31 -1.38 -7.92
N GLU A 137 -4.77 -2.01 -6.88
CA GLU A 137 -5.56 -2.79 -5.93
C GLU A 137 -6.59 -1.89 -5.22
N LEU A 138 -6.28 -0.62 -4.98
CA LEU A 138 -7.23 0.36 -4.45
C LEU A 138 -8.31 0.82 -5.46
N SER A 139 -8.42 0.15 -6.60
CA SER A 139 -9.41 0.44 -7.64
C SER A 139 -9.32 1.89 -8.15
N ILE A 140 -8.08 2.39 -8.26
CA ILE A 140 -7.76 3.64 -8.97
C ILE A 140 -7.60 3.28 -10.45
N ASP A 141 -8.19 4.07 -11.33
CA ASP A 141 -8.09 3.83 -12.77
C ASP A 141 -6.67 4.09 -13.31
N ASP A 142 -6.42 3.56 -14.50
CA ASP A 142 -5.11 3.57 -15.15
C ASP A 142 -4.60 4.97 -15.49
N GLU A 143 -5.50 5.93 -15.75
CA GLU A 143 -5.12 7.31 -16.02
C GLU A 143 -4.66 8.00 -14.74
N ALA A 144 -5.45 7.87 -13.67
CA ALA A 144 -5.17 8.50 -12.39
C ALA A 144 -3.90 7.93 -11.72
N TYR A 145 -3.75 6.61 -11.61
CA TYR A 145 -2.59 6.08 -10.87
C TYR A 145 -1.26 6.32 -11.60
N ARG A 146 -1.25 6.42 -12.94
CA ARG A 146 -0.03 6.68 -13.73
C ARG A 146 0.54 8.08 -13.50
N ARG A 147 -0.25 9.00 -12.94
CA ARG A 147 0.24 10.31 -12.53
C ARG A 147 1.19 10.24 -11.34
N PHE A 148 1.22 9.13 -10.59
CA PHE A 148 2.01 9.03 -9.36
C PHE A 148 3.25 8.15 -9.55
N SER A 149 4.41 8.67 -9.13
CA SER A 149 5.67 7.94 -9.15
C SER A 149 6.54 8.34 -7.96
N ILE A 150 7.50 7.51 -7.58
CA ILE A 150 8.51 7.84 -6.57
C ILE A 150 9.75 8.31 -7.32
N LYS A 151 10.20 9.52 -7.01
CA LYS A 151 11.45 10.09 -7.53
C LYS A 151 12.17 10.85 -6.42
N GLY A 152 13.43 10.52 -6.19
CA GLY A 152 14.25 11.18 -5.16
C GLY A 152 13.65 11.02 -3.77
N ASN A 153 13.14 9.82 -3.46
CA ASN A 153 12.51 9.45 -2.20
C ASN A 153 11.23 10.23 -1.86
N GLN A 154 10.56 10.78 -2.87
CA GLN A 154 9.30 11.50 -2.73
C GLN A 154 8.29 11.01 -3.76
N VAL A 155 7.02 10.93 -3.37
CA VAL A 155 5.94 10.76 -4.35
C VAL A 155 5.81 12.05 -5.15
N GLN A 156 5.87 11.94 -6.46
CA GLN A 156 5.62 13.00 -7.42
C GLN A 156 4.26 12.76 -8.08
N MET A 157 3.52 13.83 -8.32
CA MET A 157 2.34 13.83 -9.18
C MET A 157 2.68 14.52 -10.50
N ALA A 158 2.50 13.82 -11.62
CA ALA A 158 2.51 14.41 -12.94
C ALA A 158 1.22 15.20 -13.13
N THR A 159 1.36 16.50 -13.35
CA THR A 159 0.23 17.41 -13.63
C THR A 159 0.23 17.78 -15.10
N ASP A 160 -0.94 18.15 -15.62
CA ASP A 160 -1.07 18.51 -17.04
C ASP A 160 -0.35 19.83 -17.38
N SER A 161 -0.27 20.76 -16.42
CA SER A 161 0.21 22.14 -16.67
C SER A 161 1.45 22.57 -15.87
N LEU A 162 1.72 21.96 -14.72
CA LEU A 162 2.83 22.36 -13.83
C LEU A 162 4.06 21.42 -13.95
N GLY A 163 3.95 20.35 -14.76
CA GLY A 163 4.92 19.26 -14.76
C GLY A 163 4.83 18.41 -13.48
N PRO A 164 5.89 17.66 -13.14
CA PRO A 164 5.94 16.87 -11.91
C PRO A 164 6.03 17.76 -10.66
N VAL A 165 5.14 17.55 -9.69
CA VAL A 165 5.10 18.28 -8.42
C VAL A 165 5.18 17.28 -7.24
N PRO A 166 5.97 17.57 -6.18
CA PRO A 166 5.97 16.73 -4.99
C PRO A 166 4.58 16.62 -4.38
N PHE A 167 4.09 15.39 -4.20
CA PHE A 167 2.70 15.14 -3.84
C PHE A 167 2.32 15.69 -2.46
N LEU A 168 3.29 15.77 -1.53
CA LEU A 168 3.08 16.44 -0.25
C LEU A 168 2.78 17.93 -0.44
N GLU A 169 3.44 18.62 -1.37
CA GLU A 169 3.11 20.02 -1.70
C GLU A 169 1.74 20.13 -2.37
N VAL A 170 1.33 19.13 -3.15
CA VAL A 170 -0.02 19.09 -3.72
C VAL A 170 -1.08 18.95 -2.63
N ILE A 171 -0.85 18.08 -1.64
CA ILE A 171 -1.74 17.97 -0.47
C ILE A 171 -1.83 19.31 0.27
N GLU A 172 -0.72 20.00 0.52
CA GLU A 172 -0.73 21.34 1.12
C GLU A 172 -1.64 22.30 0.34
N ARG A 173 -1.47 22.38 -0.99
CA ARG A 173 -2.27 23.24 -1.87
C ARG A 173 -3.76 22.87 -1.90
N VAL A 174 -4.09 21.58 -1.83
CA VAL A 174 -5.47 21.09 -1.72
C VAL A 174 -6.11 21.65 -0.46
N TYR A 175 -5.47 21.53 0.70
CA TYR A 175 -6.07 22.01 1.95
C TYR A 175 -6.11 23.53 2.07
N GLU A 176 -5.15 24.26 1.49
CA GLU A 176 -5.26 25.72 1.33
C GLU A 176 -6.46 26.13 0.46
N ALA A 177 -6.80 25.35 -0.56
CA ALA A 177 -8.00 25.59 -1.38
C ALA A 177 -9.27 25.29 -0.58
N LEU A 178 -9.30 24.18 0.16
CA LEU A 178 -10.45 23.80 1.00
C LEU A 178 -10.74 24.83 2.10
N GLN A 179 -9.72 25.44 2.70
CA GLN A 179 -9.89 26.51 3.69
C GLN A 179 -10.59 27.75 3.13
N GLN A 180 -10.56 27.97 1.81
CA GLN A 180 -11.29 29.06 1.16
C GLN A 180 -12.76 28.70 0.87
N ILE A 181 -13.07 27.41 0.82
CA ILE A 181 -14.39 26.88 0.44
C ILE A 181 -15.22 26.53 1.68
N ILE A 182 -14.58 25.94 2.68
CA ILE A 182 -15.22 25.39 3.88
C ILE A 182 -14.93 26.31 5.05
N VAL A 183 -15.99 26.84 5.67
CA VAL A 183 -15.88 27.75 6.81
C VAL A 183 -16.10 26.99 8.11
N GLY A 184 -15.16 27.12 9.06
CA GLY A 184 -15.35 26.72 10.45
C GLY A 184 -15.07 25.25 10.78
N GLU A 185 -14.44 24.50 9.86
CA GLU A 185 -14.01 23.10 10.02
C GLU A 185 -12.47 22.96 9.99
N ASP A 186 -11.74 23.98 10.47
CA ASP A 186 -10.26 24.01 10.41
C ASP A 186 -9.59 22.80 11.06
N ASP A 187 -10.11 22.34 12.21
CA ASP A 187 -9.59 21.18 12.94
C ASP A 187 -9.79 19.87 12.16
N LEU A 188 -10.94 19.72 11.50
CA LEU A 188 -11.25 18.57 10.66
C LEU A 188 -10.35 18.55 9.43
N LEU A 189 -10.21 19.69 8.74
CA LEU A 189 -9.31 19.83 7.60
C LEU A 189 -7.86 19.53 7.99
N GLY A 190 -7.40 20.02 9.15
CA GLY A 190 -6.09 19.69 9.69
C GLY A 190 -5.91 18.20 9.97
N THR A 191 -6.94 17.54 10.49
CA THR A 191 -6.94 16.09 10.76
C THR A 191 -6.84 15.27 9.46
N LEU A 192 -7.67 15.58 8.46
CA LEU A 192 -7.68 14.89 7.17
C LEU A 192 -6.35 15.08 6.42
N LYS A 193 -5.82 16.31 6.44
CA LYS A 193 -4.52 16.64 5.86
C LYS A 193 -3.40 15.84 6.49
N THR A 194 -3.38 15.78 7.82
CA THR A 194 -2.37 15.02 8.57
C THR A 194 -2.45 13.55 8.22
N TYR A 195 -3.65 12.96 8.22
CA TYR A 195 -3.86 11.57 7.84
C TYR A 195 -3.34 11.26 6.43
N GLN A 196 -3.72 12.04 5.42
CA GLN A 196 -3.30 11.82 4.04
C GLN A 196 -1.80 12.03 3.85
N THR A 197 -1.23 13.02 4.54
CA THR A 197 0.22 13.28 4.57
C THR A 197 0.99 12.10 5.17
N ASP A 198 0.51 11.56 6.29
CA ASP A 198 1.18 10.47 7.00
C ASP A 198 1.12 9.15 6.20
N ILE A 199 0.04 8.91 5.44
CA ILE A 199 -0.03 7.81 4.47
C ILE A 199 1.09 7.97 3.42
N VAL A 200 1.22 9.13 2.79
CA VAL A 200 2.27 9.36 1.77
C VAL A 200 3.66 9.19 2.35
N LYS A 201 3.91 9.70 3.56
CA LYS A 201 5.18 9.53 4.26
C LYS A 201 5.47 8.07 4.57
N LEU A 202 4.48 7.34 5.09
CA LEU A 202 4.61 5.91 5.38
C LEU A 202 5.04 5.13 4.14
N LEU A 203 4.44 5.41 2.98
CA LEU A 203 4.67 4.67 1.74
C LEU A 203 6.02 4.96 1.08
N ALA A 204 6.51 6.21 1.12
CA ALA A 204 7.62 6.61 0.26
C ALA A 204 8.75 7.40 0.94
N THR A 205 8.46 8.11 2.02
CA THR A 205 9.45 9.01 2.64
C THR A 205 10.35 8.25 3.60
N PRO A 206 11.68 8.23 3.39
CA PRO A 206 12.63 7.64 4.33
C PRO A 206 12.60 8.40 5.65
N ASP A 207 12.56 7.64 6.73
CA ASP A 207 12.45 8.13 8.11
C ASP A 207 13.37 7.37 9.08
N GLY A 208 14.17 6.43 8.55
CA GLY A 208 15.05 5.56 9.34
C GLY A 208 14.32 4.52 10.19
N THR A 209 12.98 4.47 10.14
CA THR A 209 12.18 3.55 10.95
C THR A 209 12.12 2.18 10.30
N THR A 210 12.41 1.13 11.07
CA THR A 210 12.25 -0.25 10.60
C THR A 210 10.85 -0.73 10.90
N TYR A 211 9.93 -0.53 9.95
CA TYR A 211 8.54 -0.97 10.07
C TYR A 211 8.43 -2.50 10.05
N ARG A 212 7.97 -3.08 11.16
CA ARG A 212 7.75 -4.52 11.31
C ARG A 212 6.37 -4.79 11.95
N LEU A 213 5.58 -5.61 11.27
CA LEU A 213 4.31 -6.12 11.76
C LEU A 213 4.54 -7.06 12.98
N PRO A 214 3.74 -6.93 14.05
CA PRO A 214 3.92 -7.68 15.29
C PRO A 214 3.38 -9.12 15.18
N LEU A 215 4.07 -9.97 14.43
CA LEU A 215 3.67 -11.36 14.14
C LEU A 215 4.42 -12.37 15.02
N GLY A 216 3.75 -13.43 15.46
CA GLY A 216 4.33 -14.53 16.24
C GLY A 216 4.99 -15.65 15.42
N ASP A 217 4.69 -15.77 14.12
CA ASP A 217 5.25 -16.81 13.25
C ASP A 217 6.77 -16.68 13.13
N ARG A 218 7.50 -17.78 13.32
CA ARG A 218 8.97 -17.80 13.31
C ARG A 218 9.58 -17.38 11.97
N ARG A 219 8.82 -17.47 10.87
CA ARG A 219 9.24 -17.13 9.51
C ARG A 219 8.83 -15.71 9.10
N HIS A 220 8.19 -14.93 9.99
CA HIS A 220 7.67 -13.60 9.64
C HIS A 220 8.76 -12.68 9.08
N GLY A 221 10.03 -12.84 9.48
CA GLY A 221 11.14 -12.07 8.90
C GLY A 221 11.22 -12.18 7.37
N LEU A 222 10.87 -13.34 6.79
CA LEU A 222 10.95 -13.58 5.35
C LEU A 222 9.85 -12.87 4.52
N ILE A 223 8.90 -12.17 5.16
CA ILE A 223 7.95 -11.32 4.43
C ILE A 223 8.58 -10.00 3.98
N TYR A 224 9.67 -9.58 4.63
CA TYR A 224 10.37 -8.34 4.32
C TYR A 224 11.45 -8.57 3.25
N PRO A 225 11.54 -7.72 2.22
CA PRO A 225 12.39 -7.97 1.05
C PRO A 225 13.89 -7.99 1.39
N ASP A 226 14.33 -7.14 2.31
CA ASP A 226 15.72 -7.09 2.79
C ASP A 226 16.13 -8.42 3.44
N VAL A 227 15.33 -8.90 4.39
CA VAL A 227 15.59 -10.16 5.11
C VAL A 227 15.46 -11.35 4.16
N PHE A 228 14.45 -11.34 3.28
CA PHE A 228 14.24 -12.40 2.28
C PHE A 228 15.44 -12.53 1.33
N MET A 229 15.94 -11.41 0.79
CA MET A 229 17.08 -11.42 -0.13
C MET A 229 18.40 -11.78 0.56
N GLN A 230 18.58 -11.37 1.82
CA GLN A 230 19.71 -11.80 2.63
C GLN A 230 19.66 -13.32 2.90
N ALA A 231 18.50 -13.86 3.26
CA ALA A 231 18.33 -15.30 3.45
C ALA A 231 18.57 -16.07 2.14
N LEU A 232 18.07 -15.58 1.00
CA LEU A 232 18.26 -16.24 -0.29
C LEU A 232 19.74 -16.36 -0.69
N THR A 233 20.57 -15.40 -0.29
CA THR A 233 22.01 -15.37 -0.59
C THR A 233 22.87 -16.09 0.46
N GLY A 234 22.51 -16.01 1.73
CA GLY A 234 23.28 -16.60 2.84
C GLY A 234 22.82 -17.99 3.28
N ASP A 235 21.51 -18.21 3.43
CA ASP A 235 20.91 -19.49 3.82
C ASP A 235 19.68 -19.79 2.95
N ARG A 236 19.96 -20.14 1.69
CA ARG A 236 18.92 -20.48 0.71
C ARG A 236 18.01 -21.62 1.20
N LYS A 237 18.52 -22.52 2.06
CA LYS A 237 17.76 -23.66 2.58
C LYS A 237 16.59 -23.17 3.42
N GLN A 238 16.80 -22.17 4.27
CA GLN A 238 15.75 -21.55 5.08
C GLN A 238 14.58 -21.05 4.22
N VAL A 239 14.86 -20.40 3.08
CA VAL A 239 13.83 -19.91 2.16
C VAL A 239 13.06 -21.06 1.52
N MET A 240 13.77 -22.11 1.07
CA MET A 240 13.15 -23.28 0.44
C MET A 240 12.28 -24.08 1.41
N GLU A 241 12.72 -24.23 2.66
CA GLU A 241 11.92 -24.85 3.73
C GLU A 241 10.67 -24.00 4.04
N ALA A 242 10.79 -22.68 4.07
CA ALA A 242 9.66 -21.79 4.29
C ALA A 242 8.62 -21.88 3.16
N LEU A 243 9.06 -21.97 1.90
CA LEU A 243 8.19 -22.17 0.73
C LEU A 243 7.49 -23.53 0.79
N THR A 244 8.22 -24.59 1.12
CA THR A 244 7.65 -25.95 1.26
C THR A 244 6.58 -25.98 2.37
N GLY A 245 6.86 -25.32 3.51
CA GLY A 245 5.91 -25.17 4.60
C GLY A 245 4.75 -24.20 4.33
N ALA A 246 4.73 -23.51 3.19
CA ALA A 246 3.70 -22.54 2.85
C ALA A 246 2.36 -23.18 2.43
N VAL A 247 2.39 -24.45 2.01
CA VAL A 247 1.21 -25.22 1.55
C VAL A 247 0.77 -26.31 2.52
N GLY A 248 1.25 -26.26 3.77
CA GLY A 248 0.83 -27.16 4.83
C GLY A 248 -0.66 -27.01 5.17
N ALA A 249 -1.32 -28.12 5.50
CA ALA A 249 -2.76 -28.15 5.79
C ALA A 249 -3.13 -27.42 7.09
N ASP A 250 -2.26 -27.49 8.10
CA ASP A 250 -2.57 -27.06 9.49
C ASP A 250 -2.02 -25.66 9.82
N GLN A 251 -2.26 -24.69 8.94
CA GLN A 251 -1.81 -23.30 9.16
C GLN A 251 -2.84 -22.47 9.92
N THR A 252 -2.38 -21.82 10.99
CA THR A 252 -3.10 -20.70 11.62
C THR A 252 -3.29 -19.56 10.61
N ALA A 253 -4.23 -18.65 10.88
CA ALA A 253 -4.45 -17.48 10.00
C ALA A 253 -3.17 -16.64 9.84
N GLU A 254 -2.41 -16.46 10.92
CA GLU A 254 -1.14 -15.75 10.92
C GLU A 254 -0.07 -16.46 10.10
N SER A 255 0.14 -17.77 10.33
CA SER A 255 1.10 -18.56 9.56
C SER A 255 0.76 -18.61 8.08
N ARG A 256 -0.53 -18.65 7.75
CA ARG A 256 -1.02 -18.58 6.37
C ARG A 256 -0.75 -17.21 5.75
N PHE A 257 -0.89 -16.13 6.51
CA PHE A 257 -0.54 -14.79 6.04
C PHE A 257 0.94 -14.67 5.72
N VAL A 258 1.80 -15.05 6.66
CA VAL A 258 3.26 -15.06 6.47
C VAL A 258 3.65 -15.91 5.27
N SER A 259 3.10 -17.12 5.17
CA SER A 259 3.37 -18.03 4.05
C SER A 259 2.99 -17.43 2.69
N ARG A 260 1.83 -16.77 2.59
CA ARG A 260 1.38 -16.10 1.36
C ARG A 260 2.32 -14.98 0.96
N LEU A 261 2.76 -14.13 1.89
CA LEU A 261 3.71 -13.06 1.60
C LEU A 261 5.10 -13.60 1.18
N ILE A 262 5.56 -14.70 1.77
CA ILE A 262 6.80 -15.37 1.36
C ILE A 262 6.70 -15.90 -0.08
N LEU A 263 5.56 -16.52 -0.44
CA LEU A 263 5.30 -16.97 -1.81
C LEU A 263 5.32 -15.80 -2.80
N MET A 264 4.78 -14.65 -2.40
CA MET A 264 4.81 -13.43 -3.22
C MET A 264 6.23 -12.88 -3.39
N ASN A 265 7.04 -12.86 -2.32
CA ASN A 265 8.46 -12.48 -2.40
C ASN A 265 9.24 -13.38 -3.35
N TYR A 266 9.08 -14.71 -3.25
CA TYR A 266 9.75 -15.64 -4.15
C TYR A 266 9.28 -15.47 -5.59
N SER A 267 7.96 -15.32 -5.81
CA SER A 267 7.39 -15.08 -7.12
C SER A 267 7.92 -13.80 -7.77
N PHE A 268 8.02 -12.73 -7.00
CA PHE A 268 8.46 -11.42 -7.49
C PHE A 268 9.98 -11.35 -7.68
N HIS A 269 10.76 -11.57 -6.61
CA HIS A 269 12.21 -11.35 -6.62
C HIS A 269 12.99 -12.47 -7.33
N VAL A 270 12.46 -13.69 -7.35
CA VAL A 270 13.15 -14.84 -7.95
C VAL A 270 12.54 -15.21 -9.29
N LEU A 271 11.28 -15.65 -9.31
CA LEU A 271 10.65 -16.18 -10.52
C LEU A 271 10.34 -15.09 -11.56
N GLY A 272 10.15 -13.83 -11.13
CA GLY A 272 9.92 -12.70 -12.03
C GLY A 272 11.07 -12.45 -13.00
N SER A 273 12.32 -12.66 -12.54
CA SER A 273 13.54 -12.47 -13.35
C SER A 273 14.16 -13.78 -13.82
N ARG A 274 13.98 -14.87 -13.07
CA ARG A 274 14.56 -16.19 -13.32
C ARG A 274 13.50 -17.30 -13.17
N PRO A 275 12.57 -17.44 -14.13
CA PRO A 275 11.53 -18.47 -14.07
C PRO A 275 12.09 -19.90 -13.92
N GLN A 276 13.29 -20.16 -14.45
CA GLN A 276 13.98 -21.45 -14.36
C GLN A 276 14.33 -21.87 -12.92
N GLU A 277 14.35 -20.95 -11.96
CA GLU A 277 14.57 -21.26 -10.54
C GLU A 277 13.47 -22.14 -9.94
N ILE A 278 12.33 -22.28 -10.64
CA ILE A 278 11.28 -23.22 -10.26
C ILE A 278 11.76 -24.67 -10.22
N SER A 279 12.72 -25.06 -11.09
CA SER A 279 13.30 -26.40 -11.07
C SER A 279 14.17 -26.65 -9.84
N ALA A 280 14.81 -25.60 -9.30
CA ALA A 280 15.55 -25.72 -8.05
C ALA A 280 14.61 -25.95 -6.86
N LEU A 281 13.43 -25.32 -6.87
CA LEU A 281 12.38 -25.57 -5.88
C LEU A 281 11.82 -27.00 -6.00
N GLN A 282 11.57 -27.47 -7.22
CA GLN A 282 11.13 -28.85 -7.47
C GLN A 282 12.12 -29.88 -6.91
N ASN A 283 13.41 -29.70 -7.20
CA ASN A 283 14.48 -30.59 -6.72
C ASN A 283 14.61 -30.59 -5.20
N HIS A 284 14.26 -29.49 -4.53
CA HIS A 284 14.26 -29.40 -3.07
C HIS A 284 13.06 -30.12 -2.44
N VAL A 285 11.87 -29.96 -3.00
CA VAL A 285 10.63 -30.53 -2.45
C VAL A 285 10.59 -32.05 -2.56
N GLN A 286 11.04 -32.61 -3.69
CA GLN A 286 11.10 -34.06 -4.00
C GLN A 286 9.76 -34.83 -3.96
N ASP A 287 8.69 -34.25 -3.40
CA ASP A 287 7.31 -34.74 -3.42
C ASP A 287 6.51 -34.02 -4.50
N GLU A 288 6.06 -34.76 -5.52
CA GLU A 288 5.34 -34.23 -6.68
C GLU A 288 3.96 -33.64 -6.31
N ALA A 289 3.24 -34.26 -5.36
CA ALA A 289 1.94 -33.78 -4.93
C ALA A 289 2.07 -32.48 -4.13
N LEU A 290 3.08 -32.41 -3.25
CA LEU A 290 3.41 -31.21 -2.50
C LEU A 290 3.87 -30.08 -3.42
N PHE A 291 4.71 -30.40 -4.41
CA PHE A 291 5.16 -29.43 -5.41
C PHE A 291 4.01 -28.92 -6.28
N GLY A 292 3.05 -29.77 -6.65
CA GLY A 292 1.84 -29.37 -7.36
C GLY A 292 1.02 -28.32 -6.59
N LYS A 293 0.81 -28.52 -5.29
CA LYS A 293 0.16 -27.52 -4.41
C LYS A 293 0.95 -26.21 -4.34
N LEU A 294 2.28 -26.31 -4.29
CA LEU A 294 3.15 -25.14 -4.25
C LEU A 294 3.07 -24.33 -5.55
N LEU A 295 3.03 -24.99 -6.71
CA LEU A 295 2.82 -24.34 -7.99
C LEU A 295 1.47 -23.64 -8.08
N GLU A 296 0.40 -24.30 -7.63
CA GLU A 296 -0.93 -23.70 -7.56
C GLU A 296 -0.90 -22.44 -6.68
N ALA A 297 -0.33 -22.53 -5.48
CA ALA A 297 -0.21 -21.39 -4.57
C ALA A 297 0.63 -20.25 -5.17
N LEU A 298 1.76 -20.55 -5.81
CA LEU A 298 2.57 -19.56 -6.51
C LEU A 298 1.81 -18.91 -7.66
N SER A 299 0.97 -19.65 -8.39
CA SER A 299 0.15 -19.08 -9.47
C SER A 299 -0.90 -18.10 -8.95
N ILE A 300 -1.49 -18.38 -7.79
CA ILE A 300 -2.49 -17.54 -7.13
C ILE A 300 -1.82 -16.32 -6.45
N PHE A 301 -0.65 -16.48 -5.88
CA PHE A 301 0.04 -15.42 -5.15
C PHE A 301 1.26 -14.91 -5.92
N ARG A 302 1.08 -14.70 -7.23
CA ARG A 302 2.08 -14.08 -8.11
C ARG A 302 1.75 -12.60 -8.32
N PRO A 303 2.52 -11.67 -7.75
CA PRO A 303 2.52 -10.29 -8.20
C PRO A 303 2.93 -10.22 -9.68
N PRO A 304 2.39 -9.26 -10.44
CA PRO A 304 2.87 -9.00 -11.79
C PRO A 304 4.39 -8.77 -11.78
N PRO A 305 5.16 -9.37 -12.70
CA PRO A 305 6.60 -9.18 -12.71
C PRO A 305 6.96 -7.74 -13.11
N LEU A 306 8.13 -7.27 -12.68
CA LEU A 306 8.74 -6.06 -13.23
C LEU A 306 8.93 -6.24 -14.76
N SER A 307 8.09 -5.59 -15.57
CA SER A 307 8.23 -5.68 -17.01
C SER A 307 9.33 -4.74 -17.52
N ARG A 308 10.11 -5.17 -18.52
CA ARG A 308 11.08 -4.28 -19.20
C ARG A 308 10.40 -3.10 -19.91
N GLN A 309 9.11 -3.22 -20.24
CA GLN A 309 8.32 -2.16 -20.87
C GLN A 309 7.90 -1.06 -19.88
N SER A 310 7.61 -1.40 -18.62
CA SER A 310 7.35 -0.40 -17.56
C SER A 310 8.58 0.49 -17.31
N ILE A 311 9.79 -0.11 -17.32
CA ILE A 311 11.06 0.64 -17.19
C ILE A 311 11.30 1.57 -18.40
N GLN A 312 10.83 1.20 -19.60
CA GLN A 312 10.97 2.03 -20.80
C GLN A 312 9.89 3.13 -20.91
N GLN A 313 8.70 2.93 -20.35
CA GLN A 313 7.68 3.97 -20.25
C GLN A 313 8.05 5.05 -19.22
N GLU A 314 8.67 4.66 -18.11
CA GLU A 314 9.19 5.60 -17.09
C GLU A 314 10.38 6.44 -17.59
N ARG A 315 11.15 5.91 -18.57
CA ARG A 315 12.22 6.66 -19.27
C ARG A 315 11.72 7.59 -20.38
N ARG A 316 10.41 7.62 -20.65
CA ARG A 316 9.79 8.46 -21.70
C ARG A 316 9.08 9.70 -21.14
N CYS A 317 9.43 10.19 -19.95
CA CYS A 317 9.21 11.61 -19.65
C CYS A 317 10.19 12.41 -20.50
N PRO A 318 9.74 13.22 -21.47
CA PRO A 318 10.64 14.01 -22.30
C PRO A 318 11.35 15.03 -21.42
N VAL A 319 12.67 15.06 -21.50
CA VAL A 319 13.43 16.28 -21.24
C VAL A 319 13.24 17.13 -22.50
N GLU A 320 12.23 17.99 -22.50
CA GLU A 320 12.17 19.20 -23.32
C GLU A 320 11.67 20.36 -22.47
#